data_AF-A0A7X7RP73-F1
#
_entry.id   AF-A0A7X7RP73-F1
#
_cell.length_a   1.000
_cell.length_b   1.000
_cell.length_c   1.000
_cell.angle_alpha   90.00
_cell.angle_beta   90.00
_cell.angle_gamma   90.00
#
_symmetry.space_group_name_H-M   'P 1'
#
loop_
_entity.id
_entity.type
_entity.pdbx_description
1 polymer ?
#
loop_
_entity_poly.entity_id
_entity_poly.type
_entity_poly.pdbx_seq_one_letter_code
_entity_poly.pdbx_strand_id
1 'polypeptide(L)'
;ASGTALTMETMCGLVDAQLNDKGVCVWMPEPAKKNYGLVLNVDGETVRGDFLVAGVPHFVVQVPNISAVDVQGLGRALRLHPAFAPDGTNVDFVTFRAPNRMSMRTYERGVEAESGACGTGAVACAVVAVETAGFTLPTQVKTPSGCDLVIDGDWRHNKCTGLTLAGPVKFVYTGEVELDELDMSGEID
;
A
#
# COMPACT_ATOMS: atom_id res chain seq x y z
N ALA A 1 4.38 -10.24 -25.34
CA ALA A 1 5.51 -9.36 -24.94
C ALA A 1 6.47 -10.21 -24.11
N SER A 2 7.69 -10.41 -24.60
CA SER A 2 8.73 -11.17 -23.89
C SER A 2 9.43 -10.23 -22.91
N GLY A 3 8.84 -10.07 -21.72
CA GLY A 3 9.46 -9.33 -20.63
C GLY A 3 10.55 -10.14 -19.95
N THR A 4 11.63 -9.50 -19.50
CA THR A 4 12.59 -10.12 -18.60
C THR A 4 11.88 -10.47 -17.30
N ALA A 5 11.89 -11.76 -16.94
CA ALA A 5 11.38 -12.25 -15.66
C ALA A 5 12.55 -12.46 -14.70
N LEU A 6 12.34 -12.10 -13.43
CA LEU A 6 13.33 -12.26 -12.38
C LEU A 6 12.64 -12.60 -11.06
N THR A 7 13.31 -13.38 -10.23
CA THR A 7 12.86 -13.75 -8.88
C THR A 7 13.82 -13.13 -7.88
N MET A 8 13.27 -12.44 -6.87
CA MET A 8 14.03 -11.78 -5.82
C MET A 8 13.70 -12.41 -4.47
N GLU A 9 14.71 -12.63 -3.63
CA GLU A 9 14.49 -12.99 -2.23
C GLU A 9 14.26 -11.73 -1.39
N THR A 10 13.18 -11.74 -0.62
CA THR A 10 12.80 -10.63 0.27
C THR A 10 12.57 -11.17 1.68
N MET A 11 12.42 -10.27 2.66
CA MET A 11 11.99 -10.67 4.02
C MET A 11 10.62 -11.36 4.06
N CYS A 12 9.80 -11.20 3.01
CA CYS A 12 8.49 -11.83 2.86
C CYS A 12 8.53 -13.12 2.02
N GLY A 13 9.73 -13.60 1.63
CA GLY A 13 9.93 -14.74 0.74
C GLY A 13 10.29 -14.34 -0.69
N LEU A 14 10.18 -15.30 -1.61
CA LEU A 14 10.46 -15.08 -3.02
C LEU A 14 9.36 -14.24 -3.69
N VAL A 15 9.78 -13.24 -4.46
CA VAL A 15 8.91 -12.34 -5.20
C VAL A 15 9.34 -12.37 -6.66
N ASP A 16 8.41 -12.74 -7.54
CA ASP A 16 8.62 -12.70 -8.99
C ASP A 16 8.28 -11.30 -9.53
N ALA A 17 9.05 -10.85 -10.52
CA ALA A 17 8.78 -9.63 -11.24
C ALA A 17 9.02 -9.81 -12.74
N GLN A 18 8.28 -9.05 -13.53
CA GLN A 18 8.40 -8.99 -14.98
C GLN A 18 8.44 -7.54 -15.45
N LEU A 19 9.43 -7.24 -16.29
CA LEU A 19 9.54 -5.95 -16.95
C LEU A 19 8.73 -5.97 -18.25
N ASN A 20 8.02 -4.87 -18.53
CA ASN A 20 7.38 -4.64 -19.82
C ASN A 20 7.52 -3.17 -20.25
N ASP A 21 7.05 -2.85 -21.45
CA ASP A 21 7.17 -1.50 -22.04
C ASP A 21 6.49 -0.39 -21.20
N LYS A 22 5.64 -0.76 -20.24
CA LYS A 22 4.88 0.16 -19.38
C LYS A 22 5.43 0.25 -17.96
N GLY A 23 6.44 -0.54 -17.60
CA GLY A 23 7.08 -0.52 -16.28
C GLY A 23 7.36 -1.93 -15.74
N VAL A 24 7.14 -2.10 -14.44
CA VAL A 24 7.39 -3.37 -13.73
C VAL A 24 6.08 -3.92 -13.22
N CYS A 25 5.88 -5.23 -13.39
CA CYS A 25 4.82 -6.01 -12.77
C CYS A 25 5.45 -6.93 -11.72
N VAL A 26 4.91 -6.97 -10.52
CA VAL A 26 5.39 -7.77 -9.40
C VAL A 26 4.28 -8.70 -8.94
N TRP A 27 4.58 -9.98 -8.72
CA TRP A 27 3.64 -10.92 -8.11
C TRP A 27 3.64 -10.73 -6.60
N MET A 28 2.47 -10.38 -6.09
CA MET A 28 2.28 -10.06 -4.68
C MET A 28 1.87 -11.30 -3.91
N PRO A 29 2.30 -11.43 -2.63
CA PRO A 29 1.81 -12.50 -1.77
C PRO A 29 0.28 -12.40 -1.60
N GLU A 30 -0.37 -13.54 -1.39
CA GLU A 30 -1.81 -13.58 -1.10
C GLU A 30 -2.10 -12.77 0.17
N PRO A 31 -3.10 -11.85 0.15
CA PRO A 31 -3.46 -11.08 1.34
C PRO A 31 -3.97 -11.99 2.46
N ALA A 32 -3.48 -11.77 3.67
CA ALA A 32 -3.76 -12.60 4.85
C ALA A 32 -4.34 -11.78 6.00
N LYS A 33 -4.77 -12.48 7.08
CA LYS A 33 -5.25 -11.88 8.35
C LYS A 33 -6.31 -10.78 8.15
N LYS A 34 -7.23 -11.00 7.22
CA LYS A 34 -8.32 -10.07 6.87
C LYS A 34 -9.29 -9.90 8.04
N ASN A 35 -9.58 -8.67 8.41
CA ASN A 35 -10.56 -8.31 9.43
C ASN A 35 -11.25 -7.00 9.05
N TYR A 36 -12.49 -7.11 8.57
CA TYR A 36 -13.22 -6.01 7.95
C TYR A 36 -14.24 -5.36 8.88
N GLY A 37 -14.47 -4.07 8.69
CA GLY A 37 -15.41 -3.28 9.46
C GLY A 37 -15.00 -3.08 10.92
N LEU A 38 -13.69 -3.05 11.19
CA LEU A 38 -13.16 -2.67 12.50
C LEU A 38 -13.58 -1.24 12.84
N VAL A 39 -13.95 -1.05 14.10
CA VAL A 39 -14.34 0.24 14.65
C VAL A 39 -13.36 0.57 15.77
N LEU A 40 -12.56 1.61 15.56
CA LEU A 40 -11.51 2.05 16.48
C LEU A 40 -11.88 3.41 17.07
N ASN A 41 -11.54 3.62 18.33
CA ASN A 41 -11.67 4.93 18.97
C ASN A 41 -10.29 5.59 19.00
N VAL A 42 -10.19 6.78 18.40
CA VAL A 42 -8.95 7.55 18.31
C VAL A 42 -9.27 8.97 18.73
N ASP A 43 -8.68 9.42 19.83
CA ASP A 43 -8.87 10.77 20.38
C ASP A 43 -10.35 11.18 20.57
N GLY A 44 -11.21 10.21 20.90
CA GLY A 44 -12.65 10.42 21.08
C GLY A 44 -13.48 10.34 19.80
N GLU A 45 -12.84 10.20 18.64
CA GLU A 45 -13.50 9.97 17.35
C GLU A 45 -13.59 8.47 17.03
N THR A 46 -14.65 8.08 16.34
CA THR A 46 -14.83 6.71 15.88
C THR A 46 -14.42 6.58 14.42
N VAL A 47 -13.39 5.79 14.17
CA VAL A 47 -12.89 5.49 12.83
C VAL A 47 -13.27 4.06 12.47
N ARG A 48 -13.94 3.90 11.32
CA ARG A 48 -14.23 2.59 10.74
C ARG A 48 -13.26 2.29 9.60
N GLY A 49 -12.71 1.08 9.58
CA GLY A 49 -11.83 0.64 8.50
C GLY A 49 -11.67 -0.86 8.44
N ASP A 50 -10.81 -1.28 7.53
CA ASP A 50 -10.59 -2.66 7.15
C ASP A 50 -9.12 -3.01 7.33
N PHE A 51 -8.82 -4.10 8.03
CA PHE A 51 -7.45 -4.55 8.27
C PHE A 51 -7.11 -5.78 7.42
N LEU A 52 -5.90 -5.81 6.89
CA LEU A 52 -5.32 -6.98 6.23
C LEU A 52 -3.79 -6.89 6.19
N VAL A 53 -3.15 -8.02 5.90
CA VAL A 53 -1.71 -8.11 5.65
C VAL A 53 -1.47 -8.37 4.17
N ALA A 54 -0.82 -7.43 3.49
CA ALA A 54 -0.36 -7.55 2.12
C ALA A 54 1.19 -7.49 2.11
N GLY A 55 1.81 -8.57 2.59
CA GLY A 55 3.23 -8.59 2.99
C GLY A 55 3.44 -7.95 4.37
N VAL A 56 3.03 -6.70 4.53
CA VAL A 56 3.03 -5.95 5.80
C VAL A 56 1.59 -5.59 6.24
N PRO A 57 1.34 -5.25 7.52
CA PRO A 57 0.01 -4.88 7.98
C PRO A 57 -0.47 -3.53 7.43
N HIS A 58 -1.74 -3.48 7.03
CA HIS A 58 -2.44 -2.32 6.50
C HIS A 58 -3.82 -2.15 7.14
N PHE A 59 -4.16 -0.91 7.49
CA PHE A 59 -5.48 -0.49 7.93
C PHE A 59 -6.05 0.52 6.94
N VAL A 60 -7.04 0.08 6.17
CA VAL A 60 -7.65 0.84 5.08
C VAL A 60 -8.87 1.58 5.61
N VAL A 61 -8.89 2.90 5.46
CA VAL A 61 -9.97 3.79 5.88
C VAL A 61 -10.56 4.46 4.64
N GLN A 62 -11.81 4.13 4.33
CA GLN A 62 -12.54 4.82 3.27
C GLN A 62 -12.95 6.22 3.74
N VAL A 63 -12.59 7.23 2.94
CA VAL A 63 -12.87 8.65 3.22
C VAL A 63 -13.63 9.28 2.04
N PRO A 64 -14.52 10.25 2.29
CA PRO A 64 -15.27 10.91 1.23
C PRO A 64 -14.40 11.84 0.37
N ASN A 65 -13.36 12.45 0.96
CA ASN A 65 -12.45 13.35 0.26
C ASN A 65 -11.00 13.12 0.68
N ILE A 66 -10.27 12.35 -0.12
CA ILE A 66 -8.85 12.05 0.10
C ILE A 66 -7.95 13.30 0.28
N SER A 67 -8.29 14.42 -0.37
CA SER A 67 -7.50 15.65 -0.33
C SER A 67 -7.64 16.43 0.98
N ALA A 68 -8.70 16.15 1.76
CA ALA A 68 -8.98 16.82 3.03
C ALA A 68 -8.54 16.01 4.25
N VAL A 69 -8.01 14.80 4.06
CA VAL A 69 -7.58 13.95 5.17
C VAL A 69 -6.31 14.51 5.81
N ASP A 70 -6.33 14.58 7.14
CA ASP A 70 -5.14 14.77 7.97
C ASP A 70 -4.36 13.45 8.06
N VAL A 71 -3.53 13.17 7.06
CA VAL A 71 -2.74 11.93 7.02
C VAL A 71 -1.72 11.89 8.15
N GLN A 72 -1.15 13.05 8.53
CA GLN A 72 -0.11 13.07 9.55
C GLN A 72 -0.68 12.83 10.95
N GLY A 73 -1.70 13.57 11.37
CA GLY A 73 -2.28 13.44 12.70
C GLY A 73 -3.06 12.14 12.86
N LEU A 74 -4.11 11.96 12.06
CA LEU A 74 -4.97 10.78 12.14
C LEU A 74 -4.21 9.49 11.76
N GLY A 75 -3.35 9.55 10.74
CA GLY A 75 -2.55 8.40 10.32
C GLY A 75 -1.60 7.94 11.43
N ARG A 76 -0.89 8.86 12.10
CA ARG A 76 -0.03 8.51 13.25
C ARG A 76 -0.82 7.91 14.41
N ALA A 77 -1.98 8.48 14.74
CA ALA A 77 -2.80 7.99 15.84
C ALA A 77 -3.34 6.57 15.56
N LEU A 78 -3.77 6.29 14.33
CA LEU A 78 -4.19 4.96 13.90
C LEU A 78 -3.03 3.96 13.80
N ARG A 79 -1.87 4.39 13.26
CA ARG A 79 -0.63 3.62 13.13
C ARG A 79 -0.19 3.00 14.46
N LEU A 80 -0.35 3.76 15.54
CA LEU A 80 0.04 3.42 16.91
C LEU A 80 -1.12 2.89 17.76
N HIS A 81 -2.31 2.73 17.19
CA HIS A 81 -3.49 2.33 17.94
C HIS A 81 -3.27 0.95 18.61
N PRO A 82 -3.67 0.74 19.89
CA PRO A 82 -3.40 -0.49 20.63
C PRO A 82 -3.91 -1.78 19.96
N ALA A 83 -4.95 -1.68 19.13
CA ALA A 83 -5.45 -2.82 18.35
C ALA A 83 -4.42 -3.42 17.37
N PHE A 84 -3.37 -2.69 17.03
CA PHE A 84 -2.32 -3.11 16.12
C PHE A 84 -0.98 -3.37 16.81
N ALA A 85 -0.91 -3.22 18.14
CA ALA A 85 0.31 -3.46 18.91
C ALA A 85 0.82 -4.91 18.77
N PRO A 86 2.13 -5.16 18.91
CA PRO A 86 3.18 -4.18 19.22
C PRO A 86 3.72 -3.44 17.98
N ASP A 87 3.63 -4.05 16.80
CA ASP A 87 4.32 -3.55 15.60
C ASP A 87 3.56 -2.40 14.92
N GLY A 88 2.25 -2.29 15.18
CA GLY A 88 1.27 -1.43 14.55
C GLY A 88 1.08 -1.67 13.04
N THR A 89 0.57 -0.67 12.29
CA THR A 89 0.14 -0.87 10.90
C THR A 89 0.43 0.32 9.99
N ASN A 90 0.61 0.10 8.69
CA ASN A 90 0.40 1.18 7.72
C ASN A 90 -1.06 1.62 7.75
N VAL A 91 -1.34 2.90 7.51
CA VAL A 91 -2.70 3.44 7.46
C VAL A 91 -2.95 4.01 6.07
N ASP A 92 -3.87 3.41 5.35
CA ASP A 92 -4.20 3.76 3.97
C ASP A 92 -5.57 4.43 3.92
N PHE A 93 -5.60 5.70 3.57
CA PHE A 93 -6.84 6.40 3.29
C PHE A 93 -7.21 6.23 1.83
N VAL A 94 -8.48 5.96 1.53
CA VAL A 94 -8.92 5.69 0.15
C VAL A 94 -10.25 6.39 -0.18
N THR A 95 -10.33 6.95 -1.39
CA THR A 95 -11.61 7.42 -1.98
C THR A 95 -11.84 6.71 -3.30
N PHE A 96 -13.01 6.10 -3.45
CA PHE A 96 -13.46 5.50 -4.71
C PHE A 96 -13.95 6.60 -5.65
N ARG A 97 -13.31 6.74 -6.82
CA ARG A 97 -13.55 7.84 -7.75
C ARG A 97 -14.49 7.45 -8.88
N ALA A 98 -14.38 6.22 -9.34
CA ALA A 98 -15.16 5.62 -10.42
C ALA A 98 -15.09 4.09 -10.28
N PRO A 99 -15.86 3.32 -11.07
CA PRO A 99 -15.73 1.86 -11.08
C PRO A 99 -14.27 1.44 -11.29
N ASN A 100 -13.75 0.60 -10.40
CA ASN A 100 -12.38 0.06 -10.43
C ASN A 100 -11.27 1.12 -10.48
N ARG A 101 -11.55 2.33 -9.98
CA ARG A 101 -10.58 3.45 -9.89
C ARG A 101 -10.69 4.15 -8.54
N MET A 102 -9.56 4.27 -7.85
CA MET A 102 -9.49 4.90 -6.54
C MET A 102 -8.27 5.81 -6.42
N SER A 103 -8.30 6.70 -5.44
CA SER A 103 -7.14 7.48 -5.00
C SER A 103 -6.82 7.11 -3.56
N MET A 104 -5.53 7.00 -3.25
CA MET A 104 -5.09 6.67 -1.90
C MET A 104 -4.01 7.63 -1.39
N ARG A 105 -3.85 7.66 -0.07
CA ARG A 105 -2.76 8.30 0.67
C ARG A 105 -2.37 7.37 1.82
N THR A 106 -1.09 7.24 2.12
CA THR A 106 -0.62 6.29 3.15
C THR A 106 0.21 7.02 4.18
N TYR A 107 -0.11 6.84 5.46
CA TYR A 107 0.83 7.05 6.55
C TYR A 107 1.64 5.75 6.75
N GLU A 108 2.94 5.81 6.50
CA GLU A 108 3.76 4.61 6.35
C GLU A 108 4.56 4.30 7.62
N ARG A 109 4.38 3.08 8.12
CA ARG A 109 5.12 2.53 9.25
C ARG A 109 6.61 2.46 8.95
N GLY A 110 7.43 2.96 9.87
CA GLY A 110 8.90 2.98 9.74
C GLY A 110 9.44 4.17 8.94
N VAL A 111 8.58 4.84 8.15
CA VAL A 111 8.84 6.21 7.67
C VAL A 111 8.25 7.24 8.64
N GLU A 112 7.15 6.86 9.31
CA GLU A 112 6.42 7.67 10.29
C GLU A 112 5.94 9.04 9.74
N ALA A 113 5.67 9.04 8.43
CA ALA A 113 5.11 10.17 7.68
C ALA A 113 4.29 9.68 6.47
N GLU A 114 3.67 10.62 5.76
CA GLU A 114 3.04 10.34 4.47
C GLU A 114 4.09 9.99 3.39
N SER A 115 3.90 8.86 2.70
CA SER A 115 4.74 8.47 1.57
C SER A 115 4.11 8.86 0.22
N GLY A 116 4.96 9.16 -0.77
CA GLY A 116 4.52 9.53 -2.11
C GLY A 116 3.83 8.38 -2.87
N ALA A 117 4.14 7.13 -2.53
CA ALA A 117 3.49 5.93 -3.04
C ALA A 117 3.80 4.74 -2.13
N CYS A 118 2.79 3.94 -1.77
CA CYS A 118 2.94 2.68 -1.04
C CYS A 118 2.35 1.53 -1.87
N GLY A 119 3.21 0.66 -2.42
CA GLY A 119 2.78 -0.42 -3.30
C GLY A 119 1.93 -1.47 -2.61
N THR A 120 2.34 -1.93 -1.42
CA THR A 120 1.56 -2.89 -0.62
C THR A 120 0.26 -2.26 -0.10
N GLY A 121 0.25 -0.96 0.19
CA GLY A 121 -0.96 -0.21 0.55
C GLY A 121 -1.95 -0.10 -0.61
N ALA A 122 -1.47 0.05 -1.84
CA ALA A 122 -2.32 0.03 -3.04
C ALA A 122 -2.98 -1.34 -3.25
N VAL A 123 -2.22 -2.43 -3.02
CA VAL A 123 -2.76 -3.79 -3.02
C VAL A 123 -3.82 -3.95 -1.93
N ALA A 124 -3.54 -3.49 -0.71
CA ALA A 124 -4.48 -3.55 0.40
C ALA A 124 -5.80 -2.83 0.08
N CYS A 125 -5.73 -1.60 -0.45
CA CYS A 125 -6.90 -0.83 -0.87
C CYS A 125 -7.71 -1.55 -1.96
N ALA A 126 -7.05 -2.11 -2.98
CA ALA A 126 -7.72 -2.81 -4.07
C ALA A 126 -8.44 -4.07 -3.58
N VAL A 127 -7.80 -4.85 -2.71
CA VAL A 127 -8.37 -6.06 -2.10
C VAL A 127 -9.61 -5.71 -1.28
N VAL A 128 -9.52 -4.69 -0.42
CA VAL A 128 -10.68 -4.21 0.36
C VAL A 128 -11.81 -3.78 -0.57
N ALA A 129 -11.52 -2.99 -1.60
CA ALA A 129 -12.56 -2.53 -2.53
C ALA A 129 -13.27 -3.69 -3.25
N VAL A 130 -12.54 -4.74 -3.66
CA VAL A 130 -13.13 -5.92 -4.30
C VAL A 130 -14.02 -6.69 -3.32
N GLU A 131 -13.57 -6.87 -2.08
CA GLU A 131 -14.28 -7.69 -1.10
C GLU A 131 -15.44 -6.96 -0.40
N THR A 132 -15.38 -5.64 -0.26
CA THR A 132 -16.35 -4.87 0.56
C THR A 132 -17.14 -3.83 -0.23
N ALA A 133 -16.68 -3.42 -1.42
CA ALA A 133 -17.25 -2.29 -2.18
C ALA A 133 -17.65 -2.64 -3.63
N GLY A 134 -17.61 -3.92 -4.01
CA GLY A 134 -18.08 -4.40 -5.32
C GLY A 134 -17.18 -4.06 -6.49
N PHE A 135 -15.90 -3.75 -6.23
CA PHE A 135 -14.91 -3.60 -7.31
C PHE A 135 -14.57 -4.96 -7.93
N THR A 136 -13.98 -4.92 -9.11
CA THR A 136 -13.37 -6.08 -9.78
C THR A 136 -11.93 -5.76 -10.17
N LEU A 137 -11.14 -6.80 -10.41
CA LEU A 137 -9.81 -6.65 -11.01
C LEU A 137 -9.90 -6.64 -12.55
N PRO A 138 -9.01 -5.92 -13.25
CA PRO A 138 -7.98 -5.03 -12.70
C PRO A 138 -8.55 -3.73 -12.12
N THR A 139 -7.92 -3.25 -11.05
CA THR A 139 -8.24 -1.98 -10.37
C THR A 139 -7.06 -1.01 -10.48
N GLN A 140 -7.36 0.26 -10.74
CA GLN A 140 -6.38 1.35 -10.79
C GLN A 140 -6.38 2.17 -9.50
N VAL A 141 -5.19 2.37 -8.94
CA VAL A 141 -4.96 3.08 -7.68
C VAL A 141 -4.01 4.24 -7.92
N LYS A 142 -4.51 5.45 -7.75
CA LYS A 142 -3.71 6.68 -7.88
C LYS A 142 -3.07 7.07 -6.56
N THR A 143 -1.75 7.25 -6.55
CA THR A 143 -0.96 7.63 -5.38
C THR A 143 -0.70 9.15 -5.31
N PRO A 144 -0.20 9.68 -4.18
CA PRO A 144 0.11 11.11 -4.03
C PRO A 144 1.18 11.61 -5.00
N SER A 145 2.15 10.77 -5.39
CA SER A 145 3.16 11.08 -6.40
C SER A 145 2.59 11.30 -7.81
N GLY A 146 1.29 11.02 -8.00
CA GLY A 146 0.62 11.06 -9.30
C GLY A 146 0.80 9.78 -10.11
N CYS A 147 1.46 8.75 -9.56
CA CYS A 147 1.57 7.45 -10.19
C CYS A 147 0.23 6.69 -10.13
N ASP A 148 -0.13 6.06 -11.24
CA ASP A 148 -1.22 5.09 -11.30
C ASP A 148 -0.63 3.68 -11.21
N LEU A 149 -1.00 2.96 -10.16
CA LEU A 149 -0.70 1.55 -9.96
C LEU A 149 -1.88 0.71 -10.44
N VAL A 150 -1.61 -0.45 -11.02
CA VAL A 150 -2.62 -1.41 -11.47
C VAL A 150 -2.49 -2.67 -10.64
N ILE A 151 -3.56 -3.03 -9.94
CA ILE A 151 -3.66 -4.29 -9.22
C ILE A 151 -4.52 -5.22 -10.07
N ASP A 152 -4.02 -6.40 -10.36
CA ASP A 152 -4.71 -7.40 -11.18
C ASP A 152 -4.55 -8.80 -10.59
N GLY A 153 -5.40 -9.74 -11.02
CA GLY A 153 -5.39 -11.12 -10.56
C GLY A 153 -6.74 -11.81 -10.81
N ASP A 154 -6.78 -13.12 -10.60
CA ASP A 154 -8.00 -13.91 -10.76
C ASP A 154 -8.69 -14.07 -9.41
N TRP A 155 -9.85 -13.43 -9.27
CA TRP A 155 -10.62 -13.41 -8.03
C TRP A 155 -11.73 -14.47 -8.05
N ARG A 156 -11.58 -15.52 -7.24
CA ARG A 156 -12.57 -16.60 -7.12
C ARG A 156 -12.67 -17.10 -5.68
N HIS A 157 -13.89 -17.35 -5.22
CA HIS A 157 -14.15 -17.93 -3.89
C HIS A 157 -13.44 -17.19 -2.74
N ASN A 158 -13.47 -15.85 -2.75
CA ASN A 158 -12.80 -14.97 -1.77
C ASN A 158 -11.27 -15.13 -1.68
N LYS A 159 -10.66 -15.66 -2.74
CA LYS A 159 -9.21 -15.74 -2.90
C LYS A 159 -8.80 -15.09 -4.21
N CYS A 160 -7.61 -14.50 -4.19
CA CYS A 160 -6.99 -13.98 -5.39
C CYS A 160 -5.79 -14.86 -5.74
N THR A 161 -5.84 -15.50 -6.90
CA THR A 161 -4.68 -16.21 -7.46
C THR A 161 -3.99 -15.34 -8.48
N GLY A 162 -2.65 -15.32 -8.44
CA GLY A 162 -1.85 -14.50 -9.36
C GLY A 162 -2.04 -13.01 -9.15
N LEU A 163 -2.16 -12.57 -7.89
CA LEU A 163 -2.24 -11.16 -7.54
C LEU A 163 -0.97 -10.44 -7.99
N THR A 164 -1.14 -9.36 -8.72
CA THR A 164 -0.03 -8.57 -9.28
C THR A 164 -0.20 -7.09 -8.97
N LEU A 165 0.94 -6.42 -8.86
CA LEU A 165 1.08 -4.98 -8.76
C LEU A 165 1.93 -4.51 -9.94
N ALA A 166 1.37 -3.67 -10.81
CA ALA A 166 2.07 -3.07 -11.93
C ALA A 166 2.13 -1.55 -11.81
N GLY A 167 3.28 -0.96 -12.14
CA GLY A 167 3.48 0.48 -12.09
C GLY A 167 4.69 0.95 -12.90
N PRO A 168 4.75 2.27 -13.21
CA PRO A 168 5.87 2.84 -13.94
C PRO A 168 7.13 2.88 -13.06
N VAL A 169 8.30 2.76 -13.69
CA VAL A 169 9.60 2.96 -13.05
C VAL A 169 10.38 3.96 -13.87
N LYS A 170 11.05 4.91 -13.20
CA LYS A 170 11.86 5.94 -13.85
C LYS A 170 13.23 6.02 -13.19
N PHE A 171 14.28 5.84 -13.98
CA PHE A 171 15.65 6.16 -13.56
C PHE A 171 15.80 7.68 -13.43
N VAL A 172 16.33 8.16 -12.30
CA VAL A 172 16.51 9.59 -12.05
C VAL A 172 17.96 9.99 -12.29
N TYR A 173 18.90 9.38 -11.57
CA TYR A 173 20.35 9.61 -11.72
C TYR A 173 21.14 8.44 -11.12
N THR A 174 22.45 8.41 -11.37
CA THR A 174 23.42 7.58 -10.65
C THR A 174 24.46 8.49 -10.02
N GLY A 175 24.97 8.11 -8.85
CA GLY A 175 25.97 8.87 -8.11
C GLY A 175 26.81 7.97 -7.20
N GLU A 176 27.85 8.53 -6.62
CA GLU A 176 28.76 7.88 -5.67
C GLU A 176 28.77 8.71 -4.38
N VAL A 177 28.88 8.06 -3.22
CA VAL A 177 28.92 8.71 -1.91
C VAL A 177 30.08 8.15 -1.10
N GLU A 178 30.87 9.03 -0.48
CA GLU A 178 31.94 8.66 0.44
C GLU A 178 31.37 8.48 1.85
N LEU A 179 31.38 7.24 2.34
CA LEU A 179 30.71 6.89 3.59
C LEU A 179 31.36 7.53 4.82
N ASP A 180 32.67 7.80 4.76
CA ASP A 180 33.44 8.38 5.86
C ASP A 180 33.11 9.86 6.11
N GLU A 181 32.50 10.53 5.13
CA GLU A 181 32.07 11.93 5.22
C GLU A 181 30.58 12.08 5.60
N LEU A 182 29.85 10.96 5.69
CA LEU A 182 28.46 10.97 6.15
C LEU A 182 28.43 11.05 7.68
N ASP A 183 27.78 12.10 8.20
CA ASP A 183 27.42 12.14 9.61
C ASP A 183 26.32 11.10 9.90
N MET A 184 26.75 9.91 10.30
CA MET A 184 25.87 8.81 10.71
C MET A 184 25.36 8.97 12.16
N SER A 185 25.67 10.07 12.84
CA SER A 185 25.27 10.32 14.23
C SER A 185 23.92 11.02 14.38
N GLY A 186 23.31 11.46 13.27
CA GLY A 186 21.96 12.01 13.28
C GLY A 186 20.93 10.94 13.68
N GLU A 187 20.19 11.19 14.76
CA GLU A 187 18.92 10.49 15.00
C GLU A 187 17.97 10.81 13.83
N ILE A 188 17.34 9.77 13.27
CA ILE A 188 16.26 9.94 12.31
C ILE A 188 15.06 10.49 13.10
N ASP A 189 14.80 11.79 12.98
CA ASP A 189 13.68 12.51 13.59
C ASP A 189 12.33 12.03 13.03
#